data_AF-A0A942D241-F1
#
_entry.id   AF-A0A942D241-F1
#
_cell.length_a   1.000
_cell.length_b   1.000
_cell.length_c   1.000
_cell.angle_alpha   90.00
_cell.angle_beta   90.00
_cell.angle_gamma   90.00
#
_symmetry.space_group_name_H-M   'P 1'
#
loop_
_entity.id
_entity.type
_entity.pdbx_description
1 polymer ?
#
loop_
_entity_poly.entity_id
_entity_poly.type
_entity_poly.pdbx_seq_one_letter_code
_entity_poly.pdbx_strand_id
1 'polypeptide(L)'
;MTRALLVLTFTTGVIDAASFLGLGNTFTANMTGNVVFLGFGIAGAGGLPVVAPLISLAAFLGGAACGGRMAVGPERTLHLSRAMLIEVGLILLALVWTLAVGVTPGRFSADLVIALLAFAMGVRNATVRQLEVADLSTTVLTMTLTGLAADSTLAGGDGSGRDRRTMAVVAMLVGAIVGALLLQVDLSLDLLLAAVLGLTTWIVFVPAAQEAEREEREAETLISA
;
A
#
# COMPACT_ATOMS: atom_id res chain seq x y z
N MET A 1 1.64 6.89 -14.95
CA MET A 1 1.05 6.24 -13.76
C MET A 1 1.48 4.78 -13.54
N THR A 2 1.52 3.90 -14.55
CA THR A 2 1.90 2.48 -14.40
C THR A 2 3.18 2.24 -13.58
N ARG A 3 4.26 2.97 -13.87
CA ARG A 3 5.54 2.84 -13.14
C ARG A 3 5.41 3.17 -11.66
N ALA A 4 4.68 4.24 -11.31
CA ALA A 4 4.43 4.63 -9.93
C ALA A 4 3.69 3.53 -9.16
N LEU A 5 2.64 2.98 -9.77
CA LEU A 5 1.85 1.91 -9.17
C LEU A 5 2.66 0.62 -8.98
N LEU A 6 3.59 0.30 -9.89
CA LEU A 6 4.52 -0.81 -9.72
C LEU A 6 5.49 -0.60 -8.56
N VAL A 7 6.03 0.62 -8.41
CA VAL A 7 6.88 0.97 -7.25
C VAL A 7 6.08 0.85 -5.95
N LEU A 8 4.86 1.40 -5.89
CA LEU A 8 3.99 1.26 -4.71
C LEU A 8 3.61 -0.20 -4.42
N THR A 9 3.44 -1.02 -5.46
CA THR A 9 3.17 -2.46 -5.35
C THR A 9 4.37 -3.20 -4.77
N PHE A 10 5.58 -2.88 -5.24
CA PHE A 10 6.81 -3.38 -4.65
C PHE A 10 6.93 -2.96 -3.18
N THR A 11 6.75 -1.67 -2.87
CA THR A 11 6.78 -1.15 -1.49
C THR A 11 5.78 -1.85 -0.58
N THR A 12 4.62 -2.22 -1.12
CA THR A 12 3.61 -3.01 -0.39
C THR A 12 4.15 -4.36 0.03
N GLY A 13 4.80 -5.08 -0.90
CA GLY A 13 5.43 -6.36 -0.59
C GLY A 13 6.48 -6.23 0.52
N VAL A 14 7.31 -5.19 0.47
CA VAL A 14 8.32 -4.91 1.51
C VAL A 14 7.67 -4.70 2.87
N ILE A 15 6.70 -3.78 2.98
CA ILE A 15 6.02 -3.46 4.25
C ILE A 15 5.24 -4.68 4.79
N ASP A 16 4.56 -5.43 3.92
CA ASP A 16 3.81 -6.63 4.34
C ASP A 16 4.74 -7.77 4.80
N ALA A 17 5.93 -7.94 4.19
CA ALA A 17 6.93 -8.87 4.68
C ALA A 17 7.46 -8.44 6.06
N ALA A 18 7.83 -7.17 6.20
CA ALA A 18 8.34 -6.61 7.45
C ALA A 18 7.33 -6.73 8.61
N SER A 19 6.05 -6.42 8.35
CA SER A 19 4.98 -6.52 9.35
C SER A 19 4.63 -7.96 9.70
N PHE A 20 4.52 -8.84 8.70
CA PHE A 20 4.14 -10.22 8.94
C PHE A 20 5.23 -11.00 9.67
N LEU A 21 6.49 -10.83 9.27
CA LEU A 21 7.62 -11.58 9.83
C LEU A 21 8.21 -10.90 11.07
N GLY A 22 8.16 -9.56 11.16
CA GLY A 22 8.88 -8.78 12.18
C GLY A 22 8.02 -8.18 13.30
N LEU A 23 6.70 -8.05 13.13
CA LEU A 23 5.85 -7.33 14.10
C LEU A 23 4.85 -8.21 14.83
N GLY A 24 4.16 -9.13 14.13
CA GLY A 24 3.11 -9.91 14.79
C GLY A 24 2.20 -10.70 13.85
N ASN A 25 2.76 -11.31 12.80
CA ASN A 25 2.03 -12.19 11.89
C ASN A 25 0.75 -11.56 11.31
N THR A 26 0.83 -10.28 10.98
CA THR A 26 -0.26 -9.53 10.34
C THR A 26 0.28 -8.74 9.16
N PHE A 27 -0.56 -8.59 8.14
CA PHE A 27 -0.27 -7.70 7.03
C PHE A 27 -0.74 -6.28 7.37
N THR A 28 -0.24 -5.28 6.66
CA THR A 28 -0.68 -3.88 6.75
C THR A 28 -1.39 -3.41 5.49
N ALA A 29 -1.30 -4.18 4.39
CA ALA A 29 -2.02 -3.92 3.15
C ALA A 29 -2.94 -5.07 2.73
N ASN A 30 -2.53 -6.32 2.93
CA ASN A 30 -3.29 -7.51 2.54
C ASN A 30 -4.39 -7.89 3.56
N MET A 31 -5.44 -7.06 3.62
CA MET A 31 -6.52 -7.17 4.61
C MET A 31 -7.35 -8.46 4.55
N THR A 32 -7.48 -9.08 3.37
CA THR A 32 -8.20 -10.36 3.22
C THR A 32 -7.53 -11.47 4.04
N GLY A 33 -6.20 -11.51 4.06
CA GLY A 33 -5.44 -12.42 4.91
C GLY A 33 -5.65 -12.14 6.40
N ASN A 34 -5.68 -10.86 6.79
CA ASN A 34 -5.91 -10.48 8.19
C ASN A 34 -7.28 -10.91 8.72
N VAL A 35 -8.35 -10.87 7.91
CA VAL A 35 -9.67 -11.39 8.33
C VAL A 35 -9.59 -12.87 8.65
N VAL A 36 -8.88 -13.64 7.82
CA VAL A 36 -8.69 -15.08 8.02
C VAL A 36 -7.81 -15.36 9.25
N PHE A 37 -6.69 -14.65 9.40
CA PHE A 37 -5.81 -14.81 10.57
C PHE A 37 -6.49 -14.42 11.88
N LEU A 38 -7.32 -13.37 11.86
CA LEU A 38 -8.16 -13.02 13.00
C LEU A 38 -9.10 -14.16 13.37
N GLY A 39 -9.76 -14.78 12.38
CA GLY A 39 -10.61 -15.95 12.59
C GLY A 39 -9.85 -17.13 13.21
N PHE A 40 -8.65 -17.43 12.71
CA PHE A 40 -7.80 -18.49 13.24
C PHE A 40 -7.37 -18.21 14.69
N GLY A 41 -6.98 -16.97 14.99
CA GLY A 41 -6.63 -16.55 16.35
C GLY A 41 -7.82 -16.67 17.32
N ILE A 42 -9.02 -16.25 16.90
CA ILE A 42 -10.25 -16.36 17.71
C ILE A 42 -10.60 -17.82 17.98
N ALA A 43 -10.40 -18.70 17.00
CA ALA A 43 -10.60 -20.14 17.15
C ALA A 43 -9.52 -20.84 18.00
N GLY A 44 -8.46 -20.13 18.39
CA GLY A 44 -7.34 -20.69 19.14
C GLY A 44 -6.41 -21.60 18.31
N ALA A 45 -6.46 -21.49 16.98
CA ALA A 45 -5.69 -22.34 16.08
C ALA A 45 -4.26 -21.79 15.84
N GLY A 46 -3.26 -22.66 15.94
CA GLY A 46 -1.89 -22.37 15.48
C GLY A 46 -1.12 -21.32 16.29
N GLY A 47 -1.61 -20.91 17.46
CA GLY A 47 -0.96 -19.86 18.27
C GLY A 47 -0.96 -18.49 17.61
N LEU A 48 -1.87 -18.25 16.66
CA LEU A 48 -1.92 -17.01 15.90
C LEU A 48 -2.48 -15.85 16.73
N PRO A 49 -1.96 -14.61 16.55
CA PRO A 49 -2.39 -13.46 17.32
C PRO A 49 -3.78 -12.97 16.89
N VAL A 50 -4.60 -12.59 17.87
CA VAL A 50 -5.90 -11.92 17.63
C VAL A 50 -5.74 -10.40 17.54
N VAL A 51 -4.88 -9.83 18.41
CA VAL A 51 -4.76 -8.39 18.59
C VAL A 51 -4.14 -7.72 17.36
N ALA A 52 -3.03 -8.25 16.84
CA ALA A 52 -2.32 -7.64 15.71
C ALA A 52 -3.18 -7.53 14.42
N PRO A 53 -3.88 -8.59 13.94
CA PRO A 53 -4.80 -8.48 12.81
C PRO A 53 -5.97 -7.54 13.04
N LEU A 54 -6.51 -7.50 14.27
CA LEU A 54 -7.60 -6.59 14.64
C LEU A 54 -7.16 -5.12 14.58
N ILE A 55 -5.99 -4.81 15.13
CA ILE A 55 -5.40 -3.46 15.09
C ILE A 55 -5.14 -3.05 13.64
N SER A 56 -4.54 -3.94 12.84
CA SER A 56 -4.27 -3.68 11.43
C SER A 56 -5.56 -3.38 10.65
N LEU A 57 -6.60 -4.21 10.80
CA LEU A 57 -7.89 -3.99 10.16
C LEU A 57 -8.53 -2.66 10.57
N ALA A 58 -8.58 -2.36 11.87
CA ALA A 58 -9.19 -1.13 12.36
C ALA A 58 -8.44 0.11 11.86
N ALA A 59 -7.11 0.10 11.94
CA ALA A 59 -6.26 1.21 11.49
C ALA A 59 -6.34 1.41 9.97
N PHE A 60 -6.31 0.31 9.19
CA PHE A 60 -6.47 0.35 7.74
C PHE A 60 -7.82 0.94 7.33
N LEU A 61 -8.92 0.51 7.95
CA LEU A 61 -10.25 1.03 7.68
C LEU A 61 -10.35 2.53 8.05
N GLY A 62 -9.75 2.94 9.17
CA GLY A 62 -9.64 4.34 9.56
C GLY A 62 -8.87 5.18 8.54
N GLY A 63 -7.73 4.67 8.07
CA GLY A 63 -6.91 5.29 7.04
C GLY A 63 -7.65 5.40 5.70
N ALA A 64 -8.31 4.33 5.27
CA ALA A 64 -9.08 4.30 4.04
C ALA A 64 -10.28 5.26 4.09
N ALA A 65 -10.97 5.36 5.23
CA ALA A 65 -12.03 6.34 5.44
C ALA A 65 -11.50 7.78 5.40
N CYS A 66 -10.34 8.04 6.01
CA CYS A 66 -9.67 9.33 5.97
C CYS A 66 -9.26 9.70 4.54
N GLY A 67 -8.55 8.82 3.83
CA GLY A 67 -8.14 9.03 2.43
C GLY A 67 -9.33 9.21 1.49
N GLY A 68 -10.43 8.48 1.72
CA GLY A 68 -11.69 8.65 0.99
C GLY A 68 -12.35 10.02 1.22
N ARG A 69 -12.40 10.50 2.48
CA ARG A 69 -12.92 11.84 2.79
C ARG A 69 -12.04 12.96 2.25
N MET A 70 -10.73 12.79 2.34
CA MET A 70 -9.77 13.77 1.85
C MET A 70 -9.90 14.02 0.35
N ALA A 71 -10.42 13.06 -0.40
CA ALA A 71 -10.60 13.14 -1.83
C ALA A 71 -11.91 13.79 -2.29
N VAL A 72 -12.79 14.18 -1.37
CA VAL A 72 -14.02 14.88 -1.72
C VAL A 72 -13.66 16.33 -2.07
N GLY A 73 -13.40 16.60 -3.35
CA GLY A 73 -13.06 17.93 -3.84
C GLY A 73 -12.58 17.93 -5.31
N PRO A 74 -12.53 19.10 -5.96
CA PRO A 74 -12.13 19.24 -7.35
C PRO A 74 -10.61 19.19 -7.60
N GLU A 75 -9.77 19.06 -6.56
CA GLU A 75 -8.30 19.17 -6.65
C GLU A 75 -7.62 17.80 -6.49
N ARG A 76 -7.90 16.89 -7.42
CA ARG A 76 -7.48 15.49 -7.38
C ARG A 76 -5.97 15.31 -7.21
N THR A 77 -5.13 16.07 -7.93
CA THR A 77 -3.66 16.02 -7.73
C THR A 77 -3.18 16.47 -6.35
N LEU A 78 -3.81 17.48 -5.76
CA LEU A 78 -3.46 17.93 -4.41
C LEU A 78 -3.82 16.86 -3.37
N HIS A 79 -4.94 16.17 -3.57
CA HIS A 79 -5.35 15.04 -2.73
C HIS A 79 -4.35 13.88 -2.80
N LEU A 80 -3.89 13.52 -4.01
CA LEU A 80 -2.82 12.53 -4.23
C LEU A 80 -1.52 12.91 -3.52
N SER A 81 -1.10 14.17 -3.67
CA SER A 81 0.11 14.70 -3.02
C SER A 81 0.03 14.58 -1.49
N ARG A 82 -1.08 15.04 -0.90
CA ARG A 82 -1.29 14.98 0.55
C ARG A 82 -1.33 13.55 1.08
N ALA A 83 -2.01 12.65 0.37
CA ALA A 83 -2.10 11.24 0.77
C ALA A 83 -0.72 10.56 0.80
N MET A 84 0.12 10.80 -0.22
CA MET A 84 1.49 10.27 -0.25
C MET A 84 2.38 10.87 0.83
N LEU A 85 2.27 12.18 1.11
CA LEU A 85 3.02 12.80 2.20
C LEU A 85 2.61 12.26 3.58
N ILE A 86 1.32 12.00 3.79
CA ILE A 86 0.81 11.35 5.00
C ILE A 86 1.38 9.94 5.11
N GLU A 87 1.35 9.15 4.04
CA GLU A 87 1.93 7.80 4.03
C GLU A 87 3.41 7.84 4.41
N VAL A 88 4.22 8.66 3.73
CA VAL A 88 5.66 8.79 4.01
C VAL A 88 5.89 9.26 5.45
N GLY A 89 5.13 10.25 5.93
CA GLY A 89 5.24 10.76 7.29
C GLY A 89 4.95 9.70 8.35
N LEU A 90 3.93 8.86 8.13
CA LEU A 90 3.59 7.77 9.05
C LEU A 90 4.63 6.64 9.03
N ILE A 91 5.19 6.31 7.87
CA ILE A 91 6.29 5.33 7.76
C ILE A 91 7.55 5.86 8.46
N LEU A 92 7.89 7.14 8.28
CA LEU A 92 9.01 7.78 8.97
C LEU A 92 8.80 7.82 10.49
N LEU A 93 7.57 8.09 10.94
CA LEU A 93 7.22 8.04 12.36
C LEU A 93 7.41 6.62 12.92
N ALA A 94 6.95 5.60 12.19
CA ALA A 94 7.17 4.20 12.54
C ALA A 94 8.66 3.83 12.59
N LEU A 95 9.46 4.35 11.65
CA LEU A 95 10.92 4.18 11.63
C LEU A 95 11.59 4.79 12.86
N VAL A 96 11.28 6.07 13.15
CA VAL A 96 11.83 6.78 14.32
C VAL A 96 11.45 6.07 15.62
N TRP A 97 10.19 5.64 15.74
CA TRP A 97 9.73 4.86 16.89
C TRP A 97 10.51 3.55 17.04
N THR A 98 10.70 2.82 15.94
CA THR A 98 11.45 1.57 15.91
C THR A 98 12.89 1.75 16.38
N LEU A 99 13.56 2.81 15.89
CA LEU A 99 14.95 3.12 16.27
C LEU A 99 15.08 3.61 17.72
N ALA A 100 14.10 4.36 18.22
CA ALA A 100 14.17 4.98 19.54
C ALA A 100 13.81 4.02 20.69
N VAL A 101 12.81 3.15 20.48
CA VAL A 101 12.24 2.31 21.55
C VAL A 101 12.60 0.83 21.37
N GLY A 102 12.94 0.42 20.14
CA GLY A 102 13.00 -0.99 19.77
C GLY A 102 11.60 -1.59 19.65
N VAL A 103 11.48 -2.65 18.86
CA VAL A 103 10.20 -3.30 18.59
C VAL A 103 10.25 -4.76 19.02
N THR A 104 9.31 -5.16 19.87
CA THR A 104 9.11 -6.55 20.25
C THR A 104 7.72 -7.01 19.83
N PRO A 105 7.59 -8.13 19.10
CA PRO A 105 6.31 -8.70 18.74
C PRO A 105 5.39 -8.98 19.93
N GLY A 106 4.10 -8.74 19.75
CA GLY A 106 3.07 -8.95 20.79
C GLY A 106 3.09 -7.91 21.93
N ARG A 107 3.88 -6.84 21.80
CA ARG A 107 3.86 -5.69 22.71
C ARG A 107 3.32 -4.45 22.00
N PHE A 108 2.91 -3.47 22.81
CA PHE A 108 2.46 -2.15 22.34
C PHE A 108 3.44 -1.49 21.35
N SER A 109 4.75 -1.72 21.50
CA SER A 109 5.77 -1.23 20.58
C SER A 109 5.53 -1.68 19.13
N ALA A 110 5.17 -2.95 18.92
CA ALA A 110 4.88 -3.50 17.60
C ALA A 110 3.47 -3.13 17.15
N ASP A 111 2.49 -3.14 18.05
CA ASP A 111 1.11 -2.78 17.77
C ASP A 111 0.98 -1.35 17.24
N LEU A 112 1.75 -0.41 17.78
CA LEU A 112 1.79 0.98 17.30
C LEU A 112 2.36 1.07 15.88
N VAL A 113 3.45 0.34 15.59
CA VAL A 113 4.04 0.29 14.24
C VAL A 113 3.04 -0.31 13.25
N ILE A 114 2.38 -1.41 13.62
CA ILE A 114 1.32 -2.02 12.81
C ILE A 114 0.20 -1.01 12.53
N ALA A 115 -0.27 -0.29 13.54
CA ALA A 115 -1.33 0.71 13.39
C ALA A 115 -0.92 1.85 12.45
N LEU A 116 0.29 2.41 12.61
CA LEU A 116 0.81 3.48 11.77
C LEU A 116 0.92 3.06 10.30
N LEU A 117 1.51 1.88 10.06
CA LEU A 117 1.67 1.33 8.72
C LEU A 117 0.32 1.00 8.10
N ALA A 118 -0.56 0.27 8.81
CA ALA A 118 -1.87 -0.09 8.29
C ALA A 118 -2.73 1.14 7.96
N PHE A 119 -2.70 2.19 8.79
CA PHE A 119 -3.36 3.45 8.49
C PHE A 119 -2.79 4.11 7.22
N ALA A 120 -1.46 4.17 7.10
CA ALA A 120 -0.79 4.71 5.91
C ALA A 120 -1.20 3.96 4.63
N MET A 121 -1.19 2.62 4.68
CA MET A 121 -1.63 1.76 3.58
C MET A 121 -3.12 1.94 3.26
N GLY A 122 -3.96 2.17 4.27
CA GLY A 122 -5.37 2.48 4.11
C GLY A 122 -5.57 3.78 3.32
N VAL A 123 -4.90 4.86 3.73
CA VAL A 123 -4.92 6.16 3.03
C VAL A 123 -4.50 5.97 1.57
N ARG A 124 -3.34 5.34 1.33
CA ARG A 124 -2.83 5.11 -0.02
C ARG A 124 -3.79 4.28 -0.87
N ASN A 125 -4.31 3.17 -0.34
CA ASN A 125 -5.21 2.29 -1.09
C ASN A 125 -6.52 3.02 -1.46
N ALA A 126 -7.05 3.88 -0.58
CA ALA A 126 -8.21 4.71 -0.91
C ALA A 126 -7.90 5.72 -2.02
N THR A 127 -6.72 6.34 -2.01
CA THR A 127 -6.28 7.26 -3.06
C THR A 127 -6.06 6.56 -4.41
N VAL A 128 -5.36 5.41 -4.41
CA VAL A 128 -5.12 4.62 -5.62
C VAL A 128 -6.43 4.12 -6.24
N ARG A 129 -7.42 3.74 -5.41
CA ARG A 129 -8.74 3.31 -5.89
C ARG A 129 -9.45 4.38 -6.72
N GLN A 130 -9.26 5.67 -6.41
CA GLN A 130 -9.87 6.78 -7.14
C GLN A 130 -9.10 7.20 -8.39
N LEU A 131 -7.87 6.69 -8.56
CA LEU A 131 -7.17 6.89 -9.81
C LEU A 131 -7.86 6.15 -10.97
N GLU A 132 -8.82 5.26 -10.68
CA GLU A 132 -9.57 4.46 -11.65
C GLU A 132 -8.67 3.73 -12.66
N VAL A 133 -7.39 3.55 -12.32
CA VAL A 133 -6.48 2.69 -13.07
C VAL A 133 -6.87 1.26 -12.75
N ALA A 134 -7.94 0.82 -13.42
CA ALA A 134 -8.31 -0.57 -13.51
C ALA A 134 -7.03 -1.38 -13.81
N ASP A 135 -6.78 -2.39 -12.98
CA ASP A 135 -5.65 -3.34 -13.02
C ASP A 135 -4.40 -3.07 -12.18
N LEU A 136 -4.31 -2.00 -11.38
CA LEU A 136 -3.11 -1.75 -10.57
C LEU A 136 -3.40 -1.23 -9.15
N SER A 137 -4.32 -1.85 -8.43
CA SER A 137 -4.38 -1.66 -6.98
C SER A 137 -3.83 -2.88 -6.25
N THR A 138 -2.92 -2.63 -5.31
CA THR A 138 -2.23 -3.60 -4.47
C THR A 138 -3.19 -4.43 -3.61
N THR A 139 -4.41 -3.92 -3.39
CA THR A 139 -5.52 -4.58 -2.70
C THR A 139 -6.30 -5.58 -3.57
N VAL A 140 -6.01 -5.61 -4.87
CA VAL A 140 -6.76 -6.34 -5.89
C VAL A 140 -5.84 -7.40 -6.54
N LEU A 141 -4.77 -7.84 -5.85
CA LEU A 141 -3.87 -8.90 -6.35
C LEU A 141 -4.64 -10.17 -6.69
N THR A 142 -5.63 -10.55 -5.86
CA THR A 142 -6.51 -11.69 -6.13
C THR A 142 -7.20 -11.54 -7.48
N MET A 143 -7.84 -10.40 -7.74
CA MET A 143 -8.47 -10.16 -9.05
C MET A 143 -7.46 -9.93 -10.17
N THR A 144 -6.24 -9.47 -9.87
CA THR A 144 -5.15 -9.32 -10.84
C THR A 144 -4.72 -10.70 -11.34
N LEU A 145 -4.55 -11.66 -10.43
CA LEU A 145 -4.29 -13.07 -10.75
C LEU A 145 -5.49 -13.71 -11.45
N THR A 146 -6.72 -13.47 -10.97
CA THR A 146 -7.93 -13.95 -11.64
C THR A 146 -8.03 -13.41 -13.06
N GLY A 147 -7.84 -12.11 -13.25
CA GLY A 147 -7.87 -11.47 -14.56
C GLY A 147 -6.75 -11.96 -15.48
N LEU A 148 -5.54 -12.21 -14.95
CA LEU A 148 -4.46 -12.84 -15.73
C LEU A 148 -4.84 -14.21 -16.29
N ALA A 149 -5.63 -14.99 -15.54
CA ALA A 149 -6.09 -16.30 -15.96
C ALA A 149 -7.34 -16.22 -16.85
N ALA A 150 -8.38 -15.53 -16.38
CA ALA A 150 -9.70 -15.46 -17.00
C ALA A 150 -9.71 -14.65 -18.30
N ASP A 151 -8.95 -13.55 -18.37
CA ASP A 151 -8.88 -12.73 -19.59
C ASP A 151 -7.76 -13.21 -20.54
N SER A 152 -7.13 -14.36 -20.25
CA SER A 152 -6.07 -14.91 -21.10
C SER A 152 -6.63 -15.45 -22.41
N THR A 153 -5.80 -15.41 -23.46
CA THR A 153 -6.12 -16.02 -24.76
C THR A 153 -6.38 -17.53 -24.66
N LEU A 154 -5.82 -18.20 -23.65
CA LEU A 154 -6.06 -19.61 -23.35
C LEU A 154 -7.47 -19.86 -22.80
N ALA A 155 -8.03 -18.89 -22.08
CA ALA A 155 -9.39 -18.91 -21.54
C ALA A 155 -10.44 -18.26 -22.48
N GLY A 156 -10.02 -17.84 -23.69
CA GLY A 156 -10.91 -17.18 -24.67
C GLY A 156 -11.05 -15.67 -24.49
N GLY A 157 -10.24 -15.04 -23.64
CA GLY A 157 -10.15 -13.59 -23.49
C GLY A 157 -9.23 -12.92 -24.51
N ASP A 158 -9.20 -11.59 -24.51
CA ASP A 158 -8.41 -10.78 -25.47
C ASP A 158 -6.94 -10.59 -25.05
N GLY A 159 -6.55 -11.07 -23.87
CA GLY A 159 -5.20 -10.92 -23.33
C GLY A 159 -4.83 -9.49 -22.93
N SER A 160 -5.81 -8.58 -22.88
CA SER A 160 -5.58 -7.17 -22.53
C SER A 160 -5.04 -7.03 -21.11
N GLY A 161 -4.09 -6.10 -20.93
CA GLY A 161 -3.50 -5.81 -19.61
C GLY A 161 -2.56 -6.90 -19.04
N ARG A 162 -2.29 -8.00 -19.77
CA ARG A 162 -1.43 -9.12 -19.29
C ARG A 162 -0.09 -8.65 -18.74
N ASP A 163 0.62 -7.82 -19.49
CA ASP A 163 1.97 -7.39 -19.11
C ASP A 163 1.94 -6.57 -17.82
N ARG A 164 0.99 -5.63 -17.72
CA ARG A 164 0.80 -4.77 -16.53
C ARG A 164 0.47 -5.60 -15.29
N ARG A 165 -0.48 -6.54 -15.40
CA ARG A 165 -0.89 -7.41 -14.29
C ARG A 165 0.24 -8.36 -13.88
N THR A 166 0.98 -8.92 -14.83
CA THR A 166 2.15 -9.78 -14.56
C THR A 166 3.24 -8.98 -13.83
N MET A 167 3.55 -7.77 -14.31
CA MET A 167 4.52 -6.89 -13.67
C MET A 167 4.11 -6.53 -12.24
N ALA A 168 2.81 -6.34 -11.97
CA ALA A 168 2.33 -6.06 -10.61
C ALA A 168 2.54 -7.24 -9.66
N VAL A 169 2.18 -8.45 -10.11
CA VAL A 169 2.38 -9.69 -9.33
C VAL A 169 3.86 -9.90 -9.04
N VAL A 170 4.72 -9.76 -10.05
CA VAL A 170 6.17 -9.89 -9.91
C VAL A 170 6.73 -8.80 -8.99
N ALA A 171 6.29 -7.55 -9.15
CA ALA A 171 6.73 -6.45 -8.29
C ALA A 171 6.40 -6.71 -6.81
N MET A 172 5.19 -7.18 -6.50
CA MET A 172 4.80 -7.53 -5.14
C MET A 172 5.63 -8.69 -4.59
N LEU A 173 5.82 -9.75 -5.39
CA LEU A 173 6.62 -10.91 -5.00
C LEU A 173 8.07 -10.53 -4.71
N VAL A 174 8.70 -9.78 -5.62
CA VAL A 174 10.09 -9.32 -5.43
C VAL A 174 10.17 -8.38 -4.24
N GLY A 175 9.20 -7.49 -4.04
CA GLY A 175 9.13 -6.64 -2.85
C GLY A 175 9.06 -7.44 -1.55
N ALA A 176 8.24 -8.48 -1.50
CA ALA A 176 8.15 -9.36 -0.34
C ALA A 176 9.45 -10.14 -0.08
N ILE A 177 10.12 -10.61 -1.14
CA ILE A 177 11.44 -11.27 -1.02
C ILE A 177 12.47 -10.29 -0.48
N VAL A 178 12.55 -9.08 -1.04
CA VAL A 178 13.49 -8.04 -0.58
C VAL A 178 13.20 -7.69 0.88
N GLY A 179 11.94 -7.50 1.25
CA GLY A 179 11.61 -7.18 2.63
C GLY A 179 11.95 -8.31 3.61
N ALA A 180 11.68 -9.57 3.24
CA ALA A 180 12.06 -10.72 4.04
C ALA A 180 13.59 -10.86 4.20
N LEU A 181 14.38 -10.47 3.19
CA LEU A 181 15.84 -10.47 3.26
C LEU A 181 16.38 -9.31 4.11
N LEU A 182 15.82 -8.11 3.98
CA LEU A 182 16.22 -6.94 4.78
C LEU A 182 15.93 -7.14 6.26
N LEU A 183 14.81 -7.79 6.58
CA LEU A 183 14.44 -8.10 7.97
C LEU A 183 15.44 -9.05 8.66
N GLN A 184 16.21 -9.84 7.90
CA GLN A 184 17.30 -10.65 8.50
C GLN A 184 18.41 -9.77 9.08
N VAL A 185 18.51 -8.51 8.64
CA VAL A 185 19.45 -7.52 9.14
C VAL A 185 18.77 -6.67 10.21
N ASP A 186 17.74 -5.90 9.84
CA ASP A 186 16.98 -5.07 10.77
C ASP A 186 15.66 -4.54 10.17
N LEU A 187 14.60 -4.49 10.98
CA LEU A 187 13.28 -3.96 10.60
C LEU A 187 13.34 -2.49 10.12
N SER A 188 14.24 -1.68 10.68
CA SER A 188 14.37 -0.27 10.29
C SER A 188 14.80 -0.11 8.84
N LEU A 189 15.50 -1.08 8.24
CA LEU A 189 15.89 -1.04 6.83
C LEU A 189 14.69 -1.18 5.91
N ASP A 190 13.71 -2.04 6.27
CA ASP A 190 12.45 -2.16 5.54
C ASP A 190 11.67 -0.83 5.55
N LEU A 191 11.56 -0.22 6.74
CA LEU A 191 10.84 1.04 6.92
C LEU A 191 11.55 2.21 6.21
N LEU A 192 12.89 2.24 6.25
CA LEU A 192 13.69 3.23 5.54
C LEU A 192 13.52 3.07 4.02
N LEU A 193 13.63 1.85 3.50
CA LEU A 193 13.42 1.59 2.08
C LEU A 193 12.02 2.01 1.64
N ALA A 194 11.00 1.65 2.41
CA ALA A 194 9.62 2.04 2.13
C ALA A 194 9.44 3.56 2.12
N ALA A 195 10.01 4.29 3.09
CA ALA A 195 9.95 5.74 3.15
C ALA A 195 10.64 6.40 1.95
N VAL A 196 11.84 5.91 1.56
CA VAL A 196 12.58 6.40 0.40
C VAL A 196 11.80 6.15 -0.89
N LEU A 197 11.23 4.96 -1.06
CA LEU A 197 10.41 4.63 -2.24
C LEU A 197 9.13 5.47 -2.31
N GLY A 198 8.48 5.72 -1.17
CA GLY A 198 7.32 6.62 -1.09
C GLY A 198 7.69 8.04 -1.47
N LEU A 199 8.78 8.57 -0.92
CA LEU A 199 9.25 9.93 -1.20
C LEU A 199 9.69 10.09 -2.66
N THR A 200 10.44 9.14 -3.21
CA THR A 200 10.85 9.17 -4.63
C THR A 200 9.64 9.09 -5.55
N THR A 201 8.64 8.27 -5.22
CA THR A 201 7.38 8.22 -5.99
C THR A 201 6.66 9.57 -5.94
N TRP A 202 6.60 10.21 -4.78
CA TRP A 202 6.01 11.55 -4.64
C TRP A 202 6.75 12.58 -5.50
N ILE A 203 8.09 12.67 -5.38
CA ILE A 203 8.92 13.63 -6.12
C ILE A 203 8.78 13.45 -7.64
N VAL A 204 8.78 12.21 -8.13
CA VAL A 204 8.83 11.94 -9.57
C VAL A 204 7.47 12.07 -10.24
N PHE A 205 6.39 11.67 -9.56
CA PHE A 205 5.09 11.52 -10.22
C PHE A 205 4.06 12.59 -9.86
N VAL A 206 4.17 13.25 -8.70
CA VAL A 206 3.19 14.27 -8.29
C VAL A 206 3.37 15.59 -9.04
N PRO A 207 4.58 16.16 -9.20
CA PRO A 207 4.76 17.39 -9.98
C PRO A 207 4.28 17.23 -11.43
N ALA A 208 4.62 16.10 -12.05
CA ALA A 208 4.18 15.79 -13.42
C ALA A 208 2.65 15.68 -13.55
N ALA A 209 1.96 15.19 -12.52
CA ALA A 209 0.50 15.12 -12.51
C ALA A 209 -0.15 16.49 -12.29
N GLN A 210 0.45 17.33 -11.44
CA GLN A 210 -0.01 18.71 -11.19
C GLN A 210 0.12 19.59 -12.43
N GLU A 211 1.20 19.43 -13.20
CA GLU A 211 1.44 20.19 -14.42
C GLU A 211 0.41 19.83 -15.51
N ALA A 212 0.11 18.54 -15.68
CA ALA A 212 -0.93 18.09 -16.61
C ALA A 212 -2.35 18.60 -16.26
N GLU A 213 -2.75 18.54 -14.97
CA GLU A 213 -4.06 19.08 -14.55
C GLU A 213 -4.15 20.60 -14.73
N ARG A 214 -3.02 21.30 -14.61
CA ARG A 214 -2.97 22.75 -14.80
C ARG A 214 -3.13 23.13 -16.27
N GLU A 215 -2.43 22.45 -17.17
CA GLU A 215 -2.56 22.64 -18.62
C GLU A 215 -3.99 22.37 -19.10
N GLU A 216 -4.64 21.33 -18.57
CA GLU A 216 -6.03 20.99 -18.91
C GLU A 216 -7.02 22.08 -18.47
N ARG A 217 -6.88 22.60 -17.24
CA ARG A 217 -7.70 23.74 -16.77
C ARG A 217 -7.47 24.99 -17.58
N GLU A 218 -6.22 25.31 -17.93
CA GLU A 218 -5.88 26.48 -18.74
C GLU A 218 -6.53 26.36 -20.14
N ALA A 219 -6.49 25.17 -20.75
CA ALA A 219 -7.17 24.90 -22.02
C ALA A 219 -8.70 25.03 -21.93
N GLU A 220 -9.34 24.52 -20.87
CA GLU A 220 -10.79 24.67 -20.65
C GLU A 220 -11.19 26.14 -20.49
N THR A 221 -10.42 26.93 -19.73
CA THR A 221 -10.70 28.36 -19.59
C THR A 221 -10.58 29.11 -20.91
N LEU A 222 -9.63 28.75 -21.78
CA LEU A 222 -9.46 29.36 -23.10
C LEU A 222 -10.58 29.00 -24.08
N ILE A 223 -11.19 27.82 -23.96
CA ILE A 223 -12.35 27.41 -24.78
C ILE A 223 -13.64 28.08 -24.32
N SER A 224 -13.73 28.44 -23.03
CA SER A 224 -14.92 29.06 -22.43
C SER A 224 -14.99 30.59 -22.52
N ALA A 225 -13.91 31.24 -22.99
CA ALA A 225 -13.77 32.69 -23.12
C ALA A 225 -13.99 33.18 -24.57
#